data_AF-A0A327Z702-F1
#
_entry.id   AF-A0A327Z702-F1
#
_cell.length_a   1.000
_cell.length_b   1.000
_cell.length_c   1.000
_cell.angle_alpha   90.00
_cell.angle_beta   90.00
_cell.angle_gamma   90.00
#
_symmetry.space_group_name_H-M   'P 1'
#
loop_
_entity.id
_entity.type
_entity.pdbx_description
1 polymer ?
#
loop_
_entity_poly.entity_id
_entity_poly.type
_entity_poly.pdbx_seq_one_letter_code
_entity_poly.pdbx_strand_id
1 'polypeptide(L)'
;MPIAFPVPEAGTPILHEIDMAEWDDFDPRFTLRRELPDPSRVSLRPAGRLLSVELVPEPDMNPSRWYRGSMVLLAPGQWLRWQINYRIAHLRDGEWSYRLDTLNLAFGAIGVFGGTPSRFLDERTHLY
;
A
#
# COMPACT_ATOMS: atom_id res chain seq x y z
N MET A 1 -2.52 -8.83 -16.80
CA MET A 1 -1.80 -8.12 -15.71
C MET A 1 -1.12 -9.14 -14.82
N PRO A 2 0.13 -8.90 -14.39
CA PRO A 2 0.84 -9.82 -13.51
C PRO A 2 0.08 -10.04 -12.20
N ILE A 3 -0.06 -11.30 -11.81
CA ILE A 3 -0.87 -11.75 -10.65
C ILE A 3 -0.05 -11.66 -9.34
N ALA A 4 1.28 -11.64 -9.46
CA ALA A 4 2.21 -11.46 -8.35
C ALA A 4 3.58 -11.01 -8.88
N PHE A 5 4.33 -10.33 -8.03
CA PHE A 5 5.75 -10.06 -8.25
C PHE A 5 6.56 -10.82 -7.20
N PRO A 6 7.72 -11.40 -7.58
CA PRO A 6 8.58 -12.09 -6.61
C PRO A 6 9.03 -11.11 -5.53
N VAL A 7 9.12 -11.60 -4.29
CA VAL A 7 9.72 -10.82 -3.20
C VAL A 7 11.23 -10.94 -3.35
N PRO A 8 11.97 -9.83 -3.51
CA PRO A 8 13.42 -9.88 -3.59
C PRO A 8 14.03 -10.51 -2.34
N GLU A 9 14.98 -11.42 -2.53
CA GLU A 9 15.74 -12.02 -1.44
C GLU A 9 16.69 -10.97 -0.85
N ALA A 10 16.30 -10.34 0.26
CA ALA A 10 17.25 -9.63 1.10
C ALA A 10 16.78 -9.62 2.58
N GLY A 11 17.68 -9.21 3.47
CA GLY A 11 17.47 -9.19 4.93
C GLY A 11 16.46 -8.14 5.42
N THR A 12 16.73 -7.52 6.59
CA THR A 12 15.95 -6.45 7.26
C THR A 12 15.24 -5.47 6.30
N PRO A 13 14.10 -4.87 6.70
CA PRO A 13 12.94 -4.71 5.83
C PRO A 13 13.26 -4.01 4.51
N ILE A 14 12.70 -4.58 3.45
CA ILE A 14 12.86 -4.12 2.09
C ILE A 14 11.52 -3.61 1.60
N LEU A 15 11.48 -2.36 1.18
CA LEU A 15 10.35 -1.85 0.43
C LEU A 15 10.61 -2.12 -1.06
N HIS A 16 9.69 -2.86 -1.68
CA HIS A 16 9.67 -3.10 -3.11
C HIS A 16 8.50 -2.31 -3.69
N GLU A 17 8.80 -1.21 -4.36
CA GLU A 17 7.82 -0.35 -5.01
C GLU A 17 7.72 -0.71 -6.49
N ILE A 18 6.49 -0.73 -6.99
CA ILE A 18 6.17 -1.04 -8.38
C ILE A 18 5.21 0.02 -8.85
N ASP A 19 5.72 0.93 -9.67
CA ASP A 19 4.94 2.02 -10.22
C ASP A 19 4.59 1.72 -11.68
N MET A 20 3.33 1.92 -12.04
CA MET A 20 2.83 1.81 -13.40
C MET A 20 1.95 3.03 -13.66
N ALA A 21 2.13 3.67 -14.82
CA ALA A 21 1.37 4.84 -15.18
C ALA A 21 0.80 4.72 -16.60
N GLU A 22 -0.40 5.29 -16.80
CA GLU A 22 -1.12 5.21 -18.08
C GLU A 22 -0.34 5.82 -19.24
N TRP A 23 0.32 6.96 -19.00
CA TRP A 23 1.14 7.66 -19.99
C TRP A 23 2.42 6.91 -20.39
N ASP A 24 2.75 5.85 -19.66
CA ASP A 24 3.85 4.93 -19.94
C ASP A 24 3.35 3.52 -20.31
N ASP A 25 2.11 3.39 -20.84
CA ASP A 25 1.47 2.11 -21.21
C ASP A 25 1.46 1.07 -20.07
N PHE A 26 1.44 1.56 -18.82
CA PHE A 26 1.54 0.74 -17.62
C PHE A 26 2.82 -0.12 -17.55
N ASP A 27 3.91 0.30 -18.19
CA ASP A 27 5.22 -0.37 -18.05
C ASP A 27 5.71 -0.31 -16.60
N PRO A 28 5.95 -1.46 -15.93
CA PRO A 28 6.27 -1.48 -14.51
C PRO A 28 7.70 -1.00 -14.23
N ARG A 29 7.81 0.01 -13.38
CA ARG A 29 9.08 0.50 -12.84
C ARG A 29 9.29 -0.03 -11.43
N PHE A 30 10.40 -0.74 -11.23
CA PHE A 30 10.72 -1.38 -9.95
C PHE A 30 11.75 -0.57 -9.17
N THR A 31 11.44 -0.30 -7.90
CA THR A 31 12.38 0.32 -6.96
C THR A 31 12.53 -0.55 -5.73
N LEU A 32 13.79 -0.80 -5.35
CA LEU A 32 14.14 -1.57 -4.15
C LEU A 32 14.80 -0.66 -3.12
N ARG A 33 14.25 -0.63 -1.91
CA ARG A 33 14.77 0.17 -0.79
C ARG A 33 15.00 -0.71 0.42
N ARG A 34 16.01 -0.37 1.25
CA ARG A 34 16.28 -1.06 2.53
C ARG A 34 15.67 -0.34 3.73
N GLU A 35 15.03 0.78 3.45
CA GLU A 35 14.30 1.56 4.44
C GLU A 35 12.83 1.13 4.48
N LEU A 36 12.19 1.43 5.61
CA LEU A 36 10.73 1.34 5.73
C LEU A 36 10.06 2.35 4.79
N PRO A 37 8.78 2.12 4.44
CA PRO A 37 8.00 3.13 3.71
C PRO A 37 7.96 4.45 4.45
N ASP A 38 7.79 5.53 3.68
CA ASP A 38 7.63 6.87 4.22
C ASP A 38 6.47 6.88 5.23
N PRO A 39 6.69 7.28 6.50
CA PRO A 39 5.66 7.29 7.52
C PRO A 39 4.54 8.29 7.23
N SER A 40 4.73 9.25 6.31
CA SER A 40 3.69 10.14 5.79
C SER A 40 2.77 9.47 4.76
N ARG A 41 3.07 8.23 4.34
CA ARG A 41 2.24 7.40 3.46
C ARG A 41 1.74 6.15 4.18
N VAL A 42 2.63 5.43 4.89
CA VAL A 42 2.32 4.21 5.63
C VAL A 42 2.96 4.27 7.01
N SER A 43 2.15 4.47 8.05
CA SER A 43 2.62 4.43 9.44
C SER A 43 2.67 2.99 9.93
N LEU A 44 3.85 2.56 10.36
CA LEU A 44 4.10 1.25 10.95
C LEU A 44 4.51 1.42 12.41
N ARG A 45 3.71 0.91 13.35
CA ARG A 45 3.94 1.10 14.78
C ARG A 45 3.82 -0.20 15.56
N PRO A 46 4.78 -0.54 16.43
CA PRO A 46 4.60 -1.64 17.37
C PRO A 46 3.38 -1.40 18.27
N ALA A 47 2.54 -2.43 18.44
CA ALA A 47 1.38 -2.44 19.32
C ALA A 47 1.41 -3.72 20.18
N GLY A 48 2.29 -3.72 21.19
CA GLY A 48 2.60 -4.92 21.97
C GLY A 48 3.26 -5.99 21.10
N ARG A 49 2.61 -7.14 20.94
CA ARG A 49 3.06 -8.24 20.05
C ARG A 49 2.56 -8.11 18.61
N LEU A 50 1.79 -7.06 18.31
CA LEU A 50 1.20 -6.81 17.00
C LEU A 50 1.94 -5.66 16.31
N LEU A 51 1.80 -5.60 14.99
CA LEU A 51 2.17 -4.46 14.17
C LEU A 51 0.90 -3.71 13.80
N SER A 52 0.84 -2.43 14.16
CA SER A 52 -0.17 -1.49 13.67
C SER A 52 0.27 -0.92 12.33
N VAL A 53 -0.65 -0.97 11.36
CA VAL A 53 -0.49 -0.49 10.00
C VAL A 53 -1.59 0.52 9.72
N GLU A 54 -1.21 1.74 9.37
CA GLU A 54 -2.14 2.82 9.06
C GLU A 54 -1.72 3.52 7.77
N LEU A 55 -2.68 3.79 6.88
CA LEU A 55 -2.44 4.65 5.72
C LEU A 55 -2.61 6.11 6.13
N VAL A 56 -1.60 6.90 5.81
CA VAL A 56 -1.62 8.34 6.01
C VAL A 56 -1.96 8.96 4.66
N PRO A 57 -3.05 9.75 4.56
CA PRO A 57 -3.36 10.47 3.32
C PRO A 57 -2.23 11.45 2.99
N GLU A 58 -1.78 11.45 1.73
CA GLU A 58 -0.76 12.41 1.29
C GLU A 58 -1.31 13.85 1.43
N PRO A 59 -0.52 14.82 1.96
CA PRO A 59 -1.02 16.16 2.28
C PRO A 59 -1.53 16.97 1.08
N ASP A 60 -1.00 16.70 -0.11
CA ASP A 60 -1.34 17.34 -1.38
C ASP A 60 -2.53 16.67 -2.06
N MET A 61 -2.85 15.44 -1.67
CA MET A 61 -4.11 14.83 -2.02
C MET A 61 -5.18 15.49 -1.15
N ASN A 62 -6.20 16.07 -1.78
CA ASN A 62 -7.47 16.35 -1.11
C ASN A 62 -8.36 15.13 -1.34
N PRO A 63 -8.12 13.97 -0.69
CA PRO A 63 -8.95 12.80 -0.92
C PRO A 63 -10.35 13.17 -0.48
N SER A 64 -11.33 12.91 -1.34
CA SER A 64 -12.74 13.14 -1.01
C SER A 64 -13.20 12.39 0.26
N ARG A 65 -12.40 11.45 0.77
CA ARG A 65 -12.59 10.74 2.04
C ARG A 65 -11.48 11.08 3.02
N TRP A 66 -11.79 12.03 3.91
CA TRP A 66 -10.87 12.51 4.96
C TRP A 66 -10.64 11.50 6.09
N TYR A 67 -11.56 10.56 6.32
CA TYR A 67 -11.43 9.54 7.37
C TYR A 67 -11.38 8.14 6.75
N ARG A 68 -10.17 7.55 6.72
CA ARG A 68 -9.97 6.17 6.25
C ARG A 68 -10.14 5.12 7.34
N GLY A 69 -10.16 5.50 8.63
CA GLY A 69 -10.54 4.64 9.78
C GLY A 69 -9.83 3.29 9.92
N SER A 70 -8.79 2.99 9.12
CA SER A 70 -8.37 1.62 8.87
C SER A 70 -6.99 1.36 9.48
N MET A 71 -6.89 1.51 10.79
CA MET A 71 -5.76 0.92 11.50
C MET A 71 -5.91 -0.61 11.45
N VAL A 72 -4.97 -1.29 10.81
CA VAL A 72 -4.93 -2.76 10.75
C VAL A 72 -3.87 -3.28 11.70
N LEU A 73 -4.25 -4.25 12.53
CA LEU A 73 -3.31 -4.97 13.40
C LEU A 73 -2.92 -6.30 12.78
N LEU A 74 -1.61 -6.57 12.72
CA LEU A 74 -1.03 -7.84 12.25
C LEU A 74 -0.27 -8.54 13.37
N ALA A 75 -0.51 -9.83 13.53
CA ALA A 75 0.32 -10.70 14.36
C ALA A 75 1.54 -11.22 13.57
N PRO A 76 2.61 -11.70 14.23
CA PRO A 76 3.75 -12.29 13.55
C PRO A 76 3.33 -13.45 12.65
N GLY A 77 3.87 -13.49 11.43
CA GLY A 77 3.52 -14.46 10.38
C GLY A 77 2.25 -14.12 9.60
N GLN A 78 1.51 -13.07 9.98
CA GLN A 78 0.38 -12.58 9.19
C GLN A 78 0.84 -11.61 8.12
N TRP A 79 0.06 -11.56 7.05
CA TRP A 79 0.22 -10.55 6.01
C TRP A 79 -1.12 -9.95 5.59
N LEU A 80 -1.02 -8.69 5.18
CA LEU A 80 -2.09 -7.84 4.72
C LEU A 80 -2.01 -7.69 3.20
N ARG A 81 -3.15 -7.76 2.53
CA ARG A 81 -3.36 -7.15 1.22
C ARG A 81 -4.40 -6.05 1.36
N TRP A 82 -3.99 -4.82 1.07
CA TRP A 82 -4.87 -3.67 1.06
C TRP A 82 -4.93 -3.08 -0.34
N GLN A 83 -6.11 -3.09 -0.95
CA GLN A 83 -6.37 -2.50 -2.25
C GLN A 83 -7.06 -1.16 -2.05
N ILE A 84 -6.38 -0.11 -2.49
CA ILE A 84 -6.66 1.26 -2.11
C ILE A 84 -7.01 2.03 -3.38
N ASN A 85 -8.10 2.79 -3.31
CA ASN A 85 -8.53 3.65 -4.40
C ASN A 85 -8.41 5.12 -3.98
N TYR A 86 -7.68 5.91 -4.76
CA TYR A 86 -7.54 7.34 -4.57
C TYR A 86 -8.20 8.06 -5.76
N ARG A 87 -9.12 8.97 -5.42
CA ARG A 87 -9.57 10.04 -6.32
C ARG A 87 -9.00 11.35 -5.80
N ILE A 88 -8.08 11.92 -6.55
CA ILE A 88 -7.25 13.06 -6.12
C ILE A 88 -7.74 14.30 -6.84
N ALA A 89 -8.14 15.32 -6.08
CA ALA A 89 -8.45 16.64 -6.62
C ALA A 89 -7.16 17.45 -6.74
N HIS A 90 -6.81 17.90 -7.93
CA HIS A 90 -5.69 18.82 -8.11
C HIS A 90 -6.15 20.24 -7.77
N LEU A 91 -5.60 20.80 -6.68
CA LEU A 91 -6.02 22.10 -6.13
C LEU A 91 -5.75 23.29 -7.06
N ARG A 92 -4.90 23.14 -8.08
CA ARG A 92 -4.44 24.25 -8.94
C ARG A 92 -5.28 24.46 -10.19
N ASP A 93 -5.80 23.40 -10.79
CA ASP A 93 -6.49 23.39 -12.09
C ASP A 93 -7.89 22.78 -12.02
N GLY A 94 -8.25 22.14 -10.90
CA GLY A 94 -9.53 21.46 -10.75
C GLY A 94 -9.61 20.14 -11.50
N GLU A 95 -8.48 19.67 -12.06
CA GLU A 95 -8.39 18.34 -12.67
C GLU A 95 -8.44 17.26 -11.61
N TRP A 96 -8.74 16.04 -12.04
CA TRP A 96 -8.79 14.87 -11.17
C TRP A 96 -7.94 13.76 -11.75
N SER A 97 -7.18 13.10 -10.88
CA SER A 97 -6.49 11.86 -11.21
C SER A 97 -7.01 10.70 -10.36
N TYR A 98 -6.92 9.51 -10.94
CA TYR A 98 -7.17 8.26 -10.24
C TYR A 98 -5.83 7.56 -9.99
N ARG A 99 -5.66 7.06 -8.77
CA ARG A 99 -4.52 6.23 -8.40
C ARG A 99 -5.01 4.99 -7.66
N LEU A 100 -4.52 3.84 -8.06
CA LEU A 100 -4.83 2.56 -7.43
C LEU A 100 -3.55 1.99 -6.83
N ASP A 101 -3.56 1.83 -5.50
CA ASP A 101 -2.43 1.24 -4.78
C ASP A 101 -2.80 -0.15 -4.27
N THR A 102 -1.81 -1.05 -4.23
CA THR A 102 -1.93 -2.32 -3.51
C THR A 102 -0.78 -2.44 -2.52
N LEU A 103 -1.09 -2.34 -1.23
CA LEU A 103 -0.13 -2.57 -0.16
C LEU A 103 -0.16 -4.06 0.22
N ASN A 104 0.92 -4.77 -0.06
CA ASN A 104 1.16 -6.09 0.52
C ASN A 104 2.19 -5.94 1.66
N LEU A 105 1.82 -6.29 2.89
CA LEU A 105 2.69 -6.14 4.04
C LEU A 105 2.66 -7.39 4.91
N ALA A 106 3.82 -8.00 5.16
CA ALA A 106 3.97 -9.10 6.09
C ALA A 106 4.64 -8.62 7.38
N PHE A 107 4.15 -9.08 8.52
CA PHE A 107 4.87 -8.93 9.78
C PHE A 107 5.68 -10.20 10.07
N GLY A 108 6.93 -10.21 9.63
CA GLY A 108 7.81 -11.38 9.66
C GLY A 108 8.17 -11.86 8.25
N ALA A 109 8.85 -13.00 8.15
CA ALA A 109 9.31 -13.54 6.88
C ALA A 109 8.16 -14.17 6.07
N ILE A 110 8.12 -13.87 4.77
CA ILE A 110 7.26 -14.54 3.79
C ILE A 110 8.04 -14.71 2.48
N GLY A 111 7.84 -15.83 1.78
CA GLY A 111 8.51 -16.07 0.49
C GLY A 111 7.82 -15.41 -0.70
N VAL A 112 6.50 -15.27 -0.66
CA VAL A 112 5.71 -14.64 -1.73
C VAL A 112 4.38 -14.11 -1.18
N PHE A 113 3.91 -12.97 -1.68
CA PHE A 113 2.55 -12.48 -1.46
C PHE A 113 1.55 -13.19 -2.38
N GLY A 114 1.61 -14.52 -2.39
CA GLY A 114 0.74 -15.41 -3.14
C GLY A 114 -0.31 -16.03 -2.23
N GLY A 115 -1.52 -16.26 -2.74
CA GLY A 115 -2.60 -16.91 -2.00
C GLY A 115 -3.47 -15.96 -1.17
N THR A 116 -4.18 -16.53 -0.20
CA THR A 116 -5.17 -15.80 0.63
C THR A 116 -4.48 -15.02 1.74
N PRO A 117 -4.66 -13.69 1.82
CA PRO A 117 -4.09 -12.88 2.89
C PRO A 117 -4.76 -13.14 4.25
N SER A 118 -4.02 -12.95 5.34
CA SER A 118 -4.58 -13.01 6.71
C SER A 118 -5.51 -11.83 7.00
N ARG A 119 -5.24 -10.69 6.35
CA ARG A 119 -6.07 -9.49 6.36
C ARG A 119 -6.25 -9.00 4.93
N PHE A 120 -7.50 -8.79 4.53
CA PHE A 120 -7.84 -8.23 3.23
C PHE A 120 -8.73 -7.01 3.41
N LEU A 121 -8.28 -5.87 2.91
CA LEU A 121 -9.08 -4.65 2.84
C LEU A 121 -9.19 -4.26 1.37
N ASP A 122 -10.41 -4.08 0.88
CA ASP A 122 -10.69 -3.62 -0.47
C ASP A 122 -11.53 -2.35 -0.42
N GLU A 123 -10.91 -1.22 -0.75
CA GLU A 123 -11.59 0.07 -0.82
C GLU A 123 -12.18 0.35 -2.21
N ARG A 124 -11.85 -0.47 -3.21
CA ARG A 124 -12.38 -0.32 -4.58
C ARG A 124 -13.86 -0.64 -4.66
N THR A 125 -14.38 -1.45 -3.73
CA THR A 125 -15.79 -1.84 -3.66
C THR A 125 -16.67 -0.78 -2.99
N HIS A 126 -16.09 0.22 -2.34
CA HIS A 126 -16.82 1.29 -1.67
C HIS A 126 -16.98 2.54 -2.55
N LEU A 127 -17.35 2.37 -3.82
CA LEU A 127 -17.71 3.47 -4.73
C LEU A 127 -19.17 3.88 -4.48
N TYR A 128 -19.39 4.71 -3.46
CA TYR A 128 -20.64 5.43 -3.23
C TYR A 128 -20.32 6.92 -3.06
#